data_AF-A0A8H3HFT3-F1
#
_entry.id   AF-A0A8H3HFT3-F1
#
_cell.length_a   1.000
_cell.length_b   1.000
_cell.length_c   1.000
_cell.angle_alpha   90.00
_cell.angle_beta   90.00
_cell.angle_gamma   90.00
#
_symmetry.space_group_name_H-M   'P 1'
#
loop_
_entity.id
_entity.type
_entity.pdbx_description
1 polymer ?
#
loop_
_entity_poly.entity_id
_entity_poly.type
_entity_poly.pdbx_seq_one_letter_code
_entity_poly.pdbx_strand_id
1 'polypeptide(L)'
;MSFPELSLEELGDQVITYHHQHQLAKYMAIVSLMLLVYDWTISIDHEVEFIWEQSWSWGRAIYHVNRIWSLTLLGTALTVILFLHEPSVST
;
A
#
# COMPACT_ATOMS: atom_id res chain seq x y z
N MET A 1 -27.81 22.96 18.52
CA MET A 1 -27.34 21.78 17.78
C MET A 1 -26.78 20.84 18.83
N SER A 2 -27.64 20.01 19.42
CA SER A 2 -27.32 19.12 20.53
C SER A 2 -26.59 17.90 19.97
N PHE A 3 -25.32 17.72 20.35
CA PHE A 3 -24.61 16.47 20.13
C PHE A 3 -25.39 15.38 20.88
N PRO A 4 -25.89 14.32 20.19
CA PRO A 4 -26.52 13.21 20.88
C PRO A 4 -25.46 12.61 21.82
N GLU A 5 -25.85 12.31 23.06
CA GLU A 5 -25.04 11.52 24.00
C GLU A 5 -24.76 10.16 23.34
N LEU A 6 -23.64 10.08 22.63
CA LEU A 6 -23.07 8.84 22.13
C LEU A 6 -22.87 7.95 23.35
N SER A 7 -23.62 6.85 23.43
CA SER A 7 -23.51 5.93 24.55
C SER A 7 -22.11 5.34 24.58
N LEU A 8 -21.55 5.12 25.78
CA LEU A 8 -20.21 4.52 25.92
C LEU A 8 -20.09 3.17 25.21
N GLU A 9 -21.23 2.46 25.05
CA GLU A 9 -21.32 1.22 24.29
C GLU A 9 -21.14 1.45 22.78
N GLU A 10 -21.79 2.46 22.19
CA GLU A 10 -21.60 2.81 20.77
C GLU A 10 -20.18 3.29 20.47
N LEU A 11 -19.57 4.05 21.38
CA LEU A 11 -18.16 4.45 21.25
C LEU A 11 -17.22 3.24 21.30
N GLY A 12 -17.47 2.29 22.22
CA GLY A 12 -16.69 1.06 22.32
C GLY A 12 -16.76 0.23 21.04
N ASP A 13 -17.96 0.05 20.49
CA ASP A 13 -18.17 -0.72 19.26
C ASP A 13 -17.52 -0.07 18.04
N GLN A 14 -17.57 1.26 17.94
CA GLN A 14 -16.86 2.01 16.89
C GLN A 14 -15.34 1.86 16.98
N VAL A 15 -14.77 1.93 18.19
CA VAL A 15 -13.32 1.77 18.40
C VAL A 15 -12.85 0.36 18.03
N ILE A 16 -13.60 -0.67 18.41
CA ILE A 16 -13.27 -2.06 18.09
C ILE A 16 -13.36 -2.31 16.58
N THR A 17 -14.42 -1.82 15.95
CA THR A 17 -14.63 -1.94 14.50
C THR A 17 -13.51 -1.24 13.72
N TYR A 18 -13.14 -0.02 14.13
CA TYR A 18 -12.04 0.72 13.53
C TYR A 18 -10.71 -0.01 13.68
N HIS A 19 -10.43 -0.53 14.87
CA HIS A 19 -9.21 -1.30 15.12
C HIS A 19 -9.14 -2.54 14.23
N HIS A 20 -10.25 -3.28 14.09
CA HIS A 20 -10.30 -4.47 13.25
C HIS A 20 -10.09 -4.15 11.76
N GLN A 21 -10.76 -3.12 11.25
CA GLN A 21 -10.56 -2.66 9.87
C GLN A 21 -9.12 -2.23 9.61
N HIS A 22 -8.48 -1.59 10.58
CA HIS A 22 -7.10 -1.16 10.46
C HIS A 22 -6.12 -2.34 10.40
N GLN A 23 -6.32 -3.38 11.22
CA GLN A 23 -5.52 -4.61 11.15
C GLN A 23 -5.67 -5.30 9.78
N LEU A 24 -6.91 -5.40 9.28
CA LEU A 24 -7.17 -5.94 7.94
C LEU A 24 -6.47 -5.13 6.84
N ALA A 25 -6.49 -3.80 6.92
CA ALA A 25 -5.80 -2.94 5.96
C ALA A 25 -4.29 -3.19 5.96
N LYS A 26 -3.66 -3.38 7.12
CA LYS A 26 -2.23 -3.73 7.24
C LYS A 26 -1.92 -5.08 6.59
N TYR A 27 -2.70 -6.10 6.90
CA TYR A 27 -2.49 -7.43 6.30
C TYR A 27 -2.69 -7.41 4.78
N MET A 28 -3.75 -6.74 4.29
CA MET A 28 -4.00 -6.59 2.86
C MET A 28 -2.86 -5.84 2.17
N ALA A 29 -2.34 -4.75 2.77
CA ALA A 29 -1.22 -4.01 2.21
C ALA A 29 0.03 -4.89 2.07
N ILE A 30 0.35 -5.71 3.07
CA ILE A 30 1.50 -6.64 3.03
C ILE A 30 1.29 -7.70 1.95
N VAL A 31 0.10 -8.29 1.85
CA VAL A 31 -0.22 -9.29 0.83
C VAL A 31 -0.13 -8.68 -0.58
N SER A 32 -0.67 -7.48 -0.78
CA SER A 32 -0.57 -6.78 -2.06
C SER A 32 0.88 -6.47 -2.43
N LEU A 33 1.72 -6.08 -1.47
CA LEU A 33 3.15 -5.87 -1.70
C LEU A 33 3.84 -7.18 -2.13
N MET A 34 3.57 -8.29 -1.43
CA MET A 34 4.13 -9.60 -1.78
C MET A 34 3.73 -10.04 -3.20
N LEU A 35 2.46 -9.86 -3.56
CA LEU A 35 1.98 -10.18 -4.91
C LEU A 35 2.64 -9.29 -5.97
N LEU A 36 2.80 -8.00 -5.70
CA LEU A 36 3.49 -7.10 -6.63
C LEU A 36 4.95 -7.50 -6.82
N VAL A 37 5.67 -7.82 -5.74
CA VAL A 37 7.06 -8.29 -5.81
C VAL A 37 7.14 -9.60 -6.59
N TYR A 38 6.23 -10.53 -6.35
CA TYR A 38 6.17 -11.79 -7.07
C TYR A 38 5.96 -11.57 -8.58
N ASP A 39 4.96 -10.78 -8.96
CA ASP A 39 4.68 -10.42 -10.35
C ASP A 39 5.88 -9.71 -11.02
N TRP A 40 6.58 -8.88 -10.25
CA TRP A 40 7.80 -8.22 -10.68
C TRP A 40 8.94 -9.21 -10.95
N THR A 41 9.17 -10.17 -10.05
CA THR A 41 10.22 -11.18 -10.24
C THR A 41 9.97 -12.08 -11.44
N ILE A 42 8.73 -12.51 -11.69
CA ILE A 42 8.43 -13.38 -12.83
C ILE A 42 8.50 -12.64 -14.18
N SER A 43 8.13 -11.34 -14.21
CA SER A 43 8.18 -10.57 -15.45
C SER A 43 9.59 -10.09 -15.81
N ILE A 44 10.50 -9.97 -14.82
CA ILE A 44 11.89 -9.56 -15.07
C ILE A 44 12.61 -10.44 -16.08
N ASP A 45 12.45 -11.76 -15.98
CA ASP A 45 13.27 -12.69 -16.76
C ASP A 45 13.01 -12.51 -18.27
N HIS A 46 11.72 -12.46 -18.64
CA HIS A 46 11.30 -12.15 -20.01
C HIS A 46 11.66 -10.72 -20.43
N GLU A 47 11.52 -9.72 -19.56
CA GLU A 47 11.88 -8.35 -19.91
C GLU A 47 13.38 -8.17 -20.14
N VAL A 48 14.24 -8.83 -19.37
CA VAL A 48 15.69 -8.75 -19.57
C VAL A 48 16.06 -9.37 -20.92
N GLU A 49 15.49 -10.53 -21.25
CA GLU A 49 15.74 -11.20 -22.54
C GLU A 49 15.30 -10.35 -23.74
N PHE A 50 14.09 -9.78 -23.73
CA PHE A 50 13.54 -9.08 -24.90
C PHE A 50 13.84 -7.58 -24.95
N ILE A 51 13.99 -6.92 -23.79
CA ILE A 51 14.09 -5.46 -23.71
C ILE A 51 15.53 -5.03 -23.48
N TRP A 52 16.36 -5.80 -22.74
CA TRP A 52 17.69 -5.31 -22.37
C TRP A 52 18.73 -5.41 -23.49
N GLU A 53 18.59 -6.37 -24.41
CA GLU A 53 19.46 -6.51 -25.57
C GLU A 53 19.17 -5.50 -26.70
N GLN A 54 18.00 -4.85 -26.67
CA GLN A 54 17.57 -3.87 -27.68
C GLN A 54 17.99 -2.43 -27.33
N SER A 55 18.26 -1.62 -28.36
CA SER A 55 18.62 -0.20 -28.23
C SER A 55 17.58 0.58 -27.44
N TRP A 56 18.02 1.50 -26.57
CA TRP A 56 17.14 2.35 -25.74
C TRP A 56 16.06 3.04 -26.58
N SER A 57 14.79 2.73 -26.32
CA SER A 57 13.62 3.34 -26.95
C SER A 57 12.75 4.08 -25.92
N TRP A 58 11.99 5.07 -26.37
CA TRP A 58 11.02 5.78 -25.52
C TRP A 58 9.98 4.85 -24.89
N GLY A 59 9.61 3.76 -25.56
CA GLY A 59 8.71 2.74 -25.00
C GLY A 59 9.31 2.04 -23.77
N ARG A 60 10.63 1.79 -23.78
CA ARG A 60 11.36 1.21 -22.65
C ARG A 60 11.42 2.15 -21.44
N ALA A 61 11.57 3.45 -21.67
CA ALA A 61 11.53 4.45 -20.61
C ALA A 61 10.14 4.53 -19.94
N ILE A 62 9.07 4.60 -20.73
CA ILE A 62 7.69 4.59 -20.22
C ILE A 62 7.42 3.30 -19.44
N TYR A 63 7.90 2.16 -19.95
CA TYR A 63 7.76 0.88 -19.29
C TYR A 63 8.43 0.85 -17.91
N HIS A 64 9.69 1.28 -17.81
CA HIS A 64 10.39 1.37 -16.53
C HIS A 64 9.76 2.38 -15.57
N VAL A 65 9.26 3.52 -16.08
CA VAL A 65 8.53 4.49 -15.26
C VAL A 65 7.26 3.86 -14.70
N ASN A 66 6.47 3.16 -15.51
CA ASN A 66 5.24 2.51 -15.05
C ASN A 66 5.54 1.43 -13.98
N ARG A 67 6.68 0.75 -14.13
CA ARG A 67 7.13 -0.30 -13.21
C ARG A 67 7.61 0.26 -11.86
N ILE A 68 8.41 1.33 -11.89
CA ILE A 68 8.88 2.03 -10.69
C ILE A 68 7.71 2.76 -10.00
N TRP A 69 6.78 3.31 -10.79
CA TRP A 69 5.61 4.03 -10.28
C TRP A 69 4.73 3.13 -9.42
N SER A 70 4.40 1.92 -9.87
CA SER A 70 3.61 0.96 -9.09
C SER A 70 4.27 0.59 -7.76
N LEU A 71 5.59 0.36 -7.75
CA LEU A 71 6.36 0.10 -6.53
C LEU A 71 6.37 1.33 -5.59
N THR A 72 6.53 2.52 -6.15
CA THR A 72 6.58 3.77 -5.37
C THR A 72 5.22 4.08 -4.75
N LEU A 73 4.13 3.86 -5.48
CA LEU A 73 2.77 4.12 -5.03
C LEU A 73 2.36 3.12 -3.93
N LEU A 74 2.66 1.83 -4.09
CA LEU A 74 2.44 0.84 -3.05
C LEU A 74 3.33 1.06 -1.83
N GLY A 75 4.61 1.39 -2.02
CA GLY A 75 5.54 1.69 -0.92
C GLY A 75 5.10 2.90 -0.10
N THR A 76 4.70 3.99 -0.76
CA THR A 76 4.16 5.19 -0.08
C THR A 76 2.84 4.88 0.64
N ALA A 77 1.91 4.14 0.01
CA ALA A 77 0.68 3.71 0.66
C ALA A 77 0.95 2.86 1.92
N LEU A 78 1.93 1.95 1.86
CA LEU A 78 2.33 1.13 3.01
C LEU A 78 2.89 1.99 4.13
N THR A 79 3.76 2.97 3.81
CA THR A 79 4.28 3.90 4.82
C THR A 79 3.18 4.75 5.45
N VAL A 80 2.16 5.15 4.69
CA VAL A 80 1.02 5.89 5.24
C VAL A 80 0.19 4.99 6.18
N ILE A 81 -0.09 3.76 5.77
CA ILE A 81 -0.87 2.79 6.56
C ILE A 81 -0.13 2.39 7.85
N LEU A 82 1.21 2.32 7.80
CA LEU A 82 2.05 1.93 8.95
C LEU A 82 2.41 3.10 9.88
N PHE A 83 2.73 4.28 9.35
CA PHE A 83 3.31 5.39 10.12
C PHE A 83 2.38 6.58 10.35
N LEU A 84 1.36 6.80 9.53
CA LEU A 84 0.51 8.01 9.62
C LEU A 84 -0.60 7.90 10.68
N HIS A 85 -0.56 6.88 11.54
CA HIS A 85 -1.52 6.67 12.62
C HIS A 85 -0.85 6.38 13.98
N GLU A 86 0.32 6.95 14.26
CA GLU A 86 0.67 7.19 15.67
C GLU A 86 0.03 8.51 16.10
N PRO A 87 -1.16 8.53 16.75
CA PRO A 87 -1.46 9.65 17.62
C PRO A 87 -0.41 9.56 18.72
N SER A 88 0.54 10.49 18.72
CA SER A 88 1.48 10.68 19.81
C SER A 88 0.67 10.79 21.10
N VAL A 89 0.59 9.69 21.86
CA VAL A 89 0.09 9.70 23.22
C VAL A 89 1.18 10.43 24.01
N SER A 90 1.09 11.75 24.05
CA SER A 90 1.83 12.57 25.00
C SER A 90 1.30 12.22 26.38
N THR A 91 2.05 11.38 27.08
CA THR A 91 2.09 11.23 28.54
C THR A 91 2.06 12.58 29.25
#